data_AF-A0A2U2J809-F1
#
_entry.id   AF-A0A2U2J809-F1
#
_cell.length_a   1.000
_cell.length_b   1.000
_cell.length_c   1.000
_cell.angle_alpha   90.00
_cell.angle_beta   90.00
_cell.angle_gamma   90.00
#
_symmetry.space_group_name_H-M   'P 1'
#
loop_
_entity.id
_entity.type
_entity.pdbx_description
1 polymer ?
#
loop_
_entity_poly.entity_id
_entity_poly.type
_entity_poly.pdbx_seq_one_letter_code
_entity_poly.pdbx_strand_id
1 'polypeptide(L)'
;MIRIIGIIFLLLSFSTSSQERNIQIKGKLIDSLGIVKDANIININSNQGTSSSNIGTFEIYASQGDSLQISTIQHQTKIVRIGQLNYHNKILLIQLELKTYTLDSFDLKKHNLTGRLSIDLKSVPKRKKDSILKLTMDFSNINFNHIDIRIDENVRATPPKVRVDPNTKFEGFNFMALFSSIKSKRSRINKEKKLYNTNFQKKIMDELGEAYFFKNLKIPKDKYQHFLAYCNLLEIEKLYYNGRLLEVIQILEDKSITYHKSIRKKDSK
;
A
#
# COMPACT_ATOMS: atom_id res chain seq x y z
N MET A 1 7.77 60.37 -75.75
CA MET A 1 7.52 60.26 -74.28
C MET A 1 7.13 58.86 -73.84
N ILE A 2 6.11 58.23 -74.43
CA ILE A 2 5.59 56.90 -74.02
C ILE A 2 6.67 55.79 -73.96
N ARG A 3 7.64 55.77 -74.89
CA ARG A 3 8.74 54.78 -74.88
C ARG A 3 9.72 54.94 -73.71
N ILE A 4 9.91 56.16 -73.19
CA ILE A 4 10.84 56.44 -72.08
C ILE A 4 10.19 56.07 -70.74
N ILE A 5 8.87 56.30 -70.60
CA ILE A 5 8.09 55.87 -69.43
C ILE A 5 8.15 54.35 -69.22
N GLY A 6 8.07 53.56 -70.31
CA GLY A 6 8.13 52.09 -70.22
C GLY A 6 9.47 51.56 -69.71
N ILE A 7 10.58 52.21 -70.07
CA ILE A 7 11.93 51.83 -69.62
C ILE A 7 12.13 52.18 -68.15
N ILE A 8 11.59 53.30 -67.67
CA ILE A 8 11.60 53.69 -66.26
C ILE A 8 10.79 52.70 -65.41
N PHE A 9 9.64 52.24 -65.88
CA PHE A 9 8.83 51.24 -65.18
C PHE A 9 9.53 49.87 -65.07
N LEU A 10 10.29 49.49 -66.11
CA LEU A 10 11.09 48.27 -66.11
C LEU A 10 12.23 48.34 -65.06
N LEU A 11 12.87 49.50 -64.90
CA LEU A 11 13.96 49.69 -63.94
C LEU A 11 13.50 49.69 -62.48
N LEU A 12 12.28 50.16 -62.17
CA LEU A 12 11.72 50.08 -60.81
C LEU A 12 11.39 48.64 -60.37
N SER A 13 11.15 47.73 -61.32
CA SER A 13 10.83 46.32 -61.03
C SER A 13 12.03 45.55 -60.45
N PHE A 14 13.26 46.02 -60.66
CA PHE A 14 14.48 45.35 -60.16
C PHE A 14 14.86 45.74 -58.73
N SER A 15 14.24 46.76 -58.13
CA SER A 15 14.58 47.25 -56.78
C SER A 15 13.82 46.60 -55.63
N THR A 16 12.95 45.61 -55.87
CA THR A 16 12.14 44.97 -54.83
C THR A 16 12.82 43.69 -54.30
N SER A 17 13.82 43.85 -53.43
CA SER A 17 14.33 42.76 -52.60
C SER A 17 14.32 43.17 -51.14
N SER A 18 13.14 43.06 -50.52
CA SER A 18 12.92 43.24 -49.08
C SER A 18 12.37 41.94 -48.49
N GLN A 19 13.17 40.87 -48.55
CA GLN A 19 12.87 39.67 -47.76
C GLN A 19 13.55 39.84 -46.40
N GLU A 20 12.76 39.95 -45.34
CA GLU A 20 13.23 39.80 -43.97
C GLU A 20 13.92 38.44 -43.86
N ARG A 21 15.24 38.45 -43.66
CA ARG A 21 16.05 37.23 -43.62
C ARG A 21 15.90 36.58 -42.25
N ASN A 22 14.90 35.71 -42.11
CA ASN A 22 14.83 34.80 -40.98
C ASN A 22 16.03 33.85 -41.03
N ILE A 23 16.81 33.79 -39.95
CA ILE A 23 17.97 32.90 -39.84
C ILE A 23 17.60 31.70 -38.98
N GLN A 24 18.13 30.53 -39.33
CA GLN A 24 18.03 29.34 -38.51
C GLN A 24 18.94 29.46 -37.28
N ILE A 25 18.34 29.48 -36.10
CA ILE A 25 19.02 29.49 -34.80
C ILE A 25 18.95 28.08 -34.22
N LYS A 26 20.10 27.58 -33.75
CA LYS A 26 20.19 26.31 -33.03
C LYS A 26 20.18 26.59 -31.54
N GLY A 27 19.38 25.84 -30.80
CA GLY A 27 19.32 26.01 -29.36
C GLY A 27 19.36 24.69 -28.60
N LYS A 28 19.62 24.80 -27.30
CA LYS A 28 19.58 23.68 -26.36
C LYS A 28 18.78 24.08 -25.12
N LEU A 29 17.84 23.22 -24.74
CA LEU A 29 17.01 23.36 -23.56
C LEU A 29 17.58 22.53 -22.42
N ILE A 30 17.75 23.18 -21.27
CA ILE A 30 18.19 22.57 -20.03
C ILE A 30 17.23 22.93 -18.89
N ASP A 31 17.21 22.11 -17.86
CA ASP A 31 16.50 22.33 -16.59
C ASP A 31 17.41 21.85 -15.45
N SER A 32 16.99 22.09 -14.21
CA SER A 32 17.63 21.61 -12.98
C SER A 32 17.97 20.11 -12.98
N LEU A 33 17.12 19.28 -13.62
CA LEU A 33 17.31 17.82 -13.71
C LEU A 33 18.15 17.38 -14.91
N GLY A 34 18.43 18.27 -15.87
CA GLY A 34 19.23 17.98 -17.05
C GLY A 34 18.59 18.46 -18.35
N ILE A 35 18.42 17.55 -19.31
CA ILE A 35 18.01 17.86 -20.68
C ILE A 35 16.49 17.82 -20.81
N VAL A 36 15.89 18.83 -21.43
CA VAL A 36 14.44 18.88 -21.69
C VAL A 36 14.13 18.36 -23.09
N LYS A 37 13.27 17.35 -23.18
CA LYS A 37 12.84 16.70 -24.42
C LYS A 37 11.41 17.12 -24.79
N ASP A 38 11.07 17.03 -26.07
CA ASP A 38 9.72 17.28 -26.62
C ASP A 38 9.06 18.59 -26.15
N ALA A 39 9.85 19.62 -25.87
CA ALA A 39 9.34 20.96 -25.62
C ALA A 39 8.84 21.58 -26.91
N ASN A 40 7.74 22.35 -26.81
CA ASN A 40 7.18 23.10 -27.92
C ASN A 40 7.77 24.51 -27.93
N ILE A 41 8.45 24.87 -29.01
CA ILE A 41 9.11 26.17 -29.20
C ILE A 41 8.41 26.88 -30.35
N ILE A 42 7.81 28.04 -30.06
CA ILE A 42 7.08 28.83 -31.04
C ILE A 42 7.69 30.23 -31.09
N ASN A 43 7.99 30.72 -32.28
CA ASN A 43 8.26 32.13 -32.50
C ASN A 43 6.92 32.88 -32.55
N ILE A 44 6.66 33.74 -31.57
CA ILE A 44 5.39 34.49 -31.45
C ILE A 44 5.21 35.47 -32.61
N ASN A 45 6.30 36.03 -33.12
CA ASN A 45 6.27 37.03 -34.19
C ASN A 45 5.93 36.41 -35.55
N SER A 46 6.49 35.25 -35.87
CA SER A 46 6.32 34.58 -37.16
C SER A 46 5.34 33.40 -37.14
N ASN A 47 4.81 33.03 -35.98
CA ASN A 47 3.98 31.84 -35.74
C ASN A 47 4.61 30.52 -36.22
N GLN A 48 5.93 30.46 -36.37
CA GLN A 48 6.65 29.24 -36.72
C GLN A 48 7.00 28.46 -35.46
N GLY A 49 6.74 27.16 -35.48
CA GLY A 49 6.98 26.26 -34.36
C GLY A 49 7.99 25.16 -34.70
N THR A 50 8.68 24.66 -33.68
CA THR A 50 9.53 23.48 -33.72
C THR A 50 9.46 22.74 -32.38
N SER A 51 9.96 21.52 -32.34
CA SER A 51 10.05 20.73 -31.11
C SER A 51 11.50 20.38 -30.79
N SER A 52 11.83 20.28 -29.50
CA SER A 52 13.16 19.84 -29.09
C SER A 52 13.35 18.33 -29.29
N SER A 53 14.52 17.92 -29.79
CA SER A 53 14.89 16.51 -29.96
C SER A 53 15.12 15.79 -28.62
N ASN A 54 15.39 14.48 -28.68
CA ASN A 54 15.72 13.64 -27.51
C ASN A 54 16.96 14.09 -26.70
N ILE A 55 17.80 14.94 -27.28
CA ILE A 55 19.02 15.52 -26.67
C ILE A 55 18.78 16.99 -26.26
N GLY A 56 17.54 17.46 -26.35
CA GLY A 56 17.09 18.81 -25.97
C GLY A 56 17.57 19.91 -26.91
N THR A 57 18.07 19.55 -28.10
CA THR A 57 18.43 20.49 -29.16
C THR A 57 17.23 20.84 -30.01
N PHE A 58 17.15 22.06 -30.51
CA PHE A 58 16.11 22.49 -31.45
C PHE A 58 16.69 23.45 -32.50
N GLU A 59 15.99 23.58 -33.62
CA GLU A 59 16.33 24.51 -34.69
C GLU A 59 15.07 25.26 -35.11
N ILE A 60 15.13 26.59 -35.14
CA ILE A 60 13.99 27.46 -35.48
C ILE A 60 14.45 28.66 -36.29
N TYR A 61 13.61 29.10 -37.23
CA TYR A 61 13.82 30.34 -37.97
C TYR A 61 13.34 31.55 -37.18
N ALA A 62 14.21 32.53 -36.98
CA ALA A 62 13.85 33.75 -36.29
C ALA A 62 14.71 34.95 -36.72
N SER A 63 14.14 36.14 -36.54
CA SER A 63 14.79 37.42 -36.80
C SER A 63 15.28 38.07 -35.50
N GLN A 64 16.19 39.03 -35.63
CA GLN A 64 16.68 39.79 -34.48
C GLN A 64 15.52 40.53 -33.80
N GLY A 65 15.35 40.32 -32.50
CA GLY A 65 14.30 40.96 -31.72
C GLY A 65 12.99 40.18 -31.62
N ASP A 66 12.85 39.05 -32.32
CA ASP A 66 11.72 38.13 -32.17
C ASP A 66 11.66 37.52 -30.77
N SER A 67 10.46 37.09 -30.36
CA SER A 67 10.22 36.43 -29.08
C SER A 67 9.87 34.96 -29.27
N LEU A 68 10.67 34.08 -28.68
CA LEU A 68 10.45 32.64 -28.64
C LEU A 68 9.71 32.27 -27.36
N GLN A 69 8.55 31.63 -27.50
CA GLN A 69 7.81 31.01 -26.43
C GLN A 69 8.17 29.52 -26.35
N ILE A 70 8.61 29.08 -25.18
CA ILE A 70 8.92 27.69 -24.90
C ILE A 70 7.91 27.18 -23.89
N SER A 71 7.23 26.09 -24.24
CA SER A 71 6.18 25.47 -23.43
C SER A 71 6.39 23.97 -23.32
N THR A 72 6.14 23.43 -22.12
CA THR A 72 6.24 22.01 -21.82
C THR A 72 5.27 21.68 -20.70
N ILE A 73 4.84 20.43 -20.60
CA ILE A 73 3.87 19.97 -19.59
C ILE A 73 4.43 20.12 -18.15
N GLN A 74 5.74 19.88 -17.98
CA GLN A 74 6.42 19.80 -16.69
C GLN A 74 7.08 21.12 -16.24
N HIS A 75 7.09 22.15 -17.11
CA HIS A 75 7.83 23.40 -16.88
C HIS A 75 6.92 24.62 -16.99
N GLN A 76 7.37 25.74 -16.42
CA GLN A 76 6.73 27.03 -16.62
C GLN A 76 7.04 27.54 -18.03
N THR A 77 6.03 28.10 -18.71
CA THR A 77 6.21 28.70 -20.03
C THR A 77 7.16 29.88 -19.93
N LYS A 78 8.22 29.87 -20.73
CA LYS A 78 9.24 30.93 -20.74
C LYS A 78 9.23 31.63 -22.09
N ILE A 79 9.26 32.96 -22.06
CA ILE A 79 9.39 33.80 -23.27
C ILE A 79 10.79 34.39 -23.29
N VAL A 80 11.52 34.17 -24.37
CA VAL A 80 12.90 34.61 -24.56
C VAL A 80 12.99 35.46 -25.81
N ARG A 81 13.49 36.69 -25.67
CA ARG A 81 13.74 37.57 -26.80
C ARG A 81 15.11 37.30 -27.41
N ILE A 82 15.18 37.26 -28.74
CA ILE A 82 16.43 37.05 -29.46
C ILE A 82 17.24 38.34 -29.45
N GLY A 83 18.32 38.35 -28.67
CA GLY A 83 19.31 39.42 -28.62
C GLY A 83 20.28 39.38 -29.81
N GLN A 84 21.05 40.46 -29.96
CA GLN A 84 21.99 40.62 -31.08
C GLN A 84 23.10 39.56 -31.11
N LEU A 85 23.65 39.22 -29.94
CA LEU A 85 24.69 38.19 -29.80
C LEU A 85 24.15 36.80 -30.19
N ASN A 86 22.94 36.48 -29.76
CA ASN A 86 22.32 35.18 -30.00
C ASN A 86 21.96 35.02 -31.49
N TYR A 87 21.54 36.12 -32.13
CA TYR A 87 21.28 36.17 -33.56
C TYR A 87 22.55 36.00 -34.40
N HIS A 88 23.65 36.67 -34.02
CA HIS A 88 24.92 36.56 -34.75
C HIS A 88 25.59 35.19 -34.57
N ASN A 89 25.61 34.68 -33.34
CA ASN A 89 26.22 33.40 -33.00
C ASN A 89 25.34 32.20 -33.41
N LYS A 90 24.05 32.43 -33.69
CA LYS A 90 23.05 31.41 -34.04
C LYS A 90 22.90 30.30 -32.99
N ILE A 91 23.30 30.58 -31.75
CA ILE A 91 23.28 29.63 -30.63
C ILE A 91 22.43 30.22 -29.50
N LEU A 92 21.52 29.41 -28.96
CA LEU A 92 20.65 29.79 -27.86
C LEU A 92 20.61 28.70 -26.78
N LEU A 93 21.06 29.01 -25.56
CA LEU A 93 20.94 28.12 -24.41
C LEU A 93 19.85 28.68 -23.47
N ILE A 94 18.81 27.89 -23.21
CA ILE A 94 17.69 28.30 -22.37
C ILE A 94 17.54 27.32 -21.22
N GLN A 95 17.55 27.85 -20.01
CA GLN A 95 17.19 27.12 -18.81
C GLN A 95 15.71 27.33 -18.49
N LEU A 96 14.96 26.24 -18.38
CA LEU A 96 13.55 26.22 -17.94
C LEU A 96 13.47 25.96 -16.44
N GLU A 97 12.32 26.30 -15.85
CA GLU A 97 12.01 26.05 -14.45
C GLU A 97 10.84 25.07 -14.35
N LEU A 98 10.93 24.12 -13.43
CA LEU A 98 9.87 23.14 -13.19
C LEU A 98 8.59 23.81 -12.69
N LYS A 99 7.45 23.34 -13.21
CA LYS A 99 6.14 23.76 -12.74
C LYS A 99 5.78 22.95 -11.50
N THR A 100 5.87 23.58 -10.33
CA THR A 100 5.43 22.98 -9.07
C THR A 100 3.92 23.11 -8.92
N TYR A 101 3.22 21.98 -8.73
CA TYR A 101 1.83 21.99 -8.33
C TYR A 101 1.76 21.78 -6.82
N THR A 102 1.25 22.77 -6.10
CA THR A 102 0.85 22.58 -4.70
C THR A 102 -0.49 21.85 -4.70
N LEU A 103 -0.56 20.69 -4.06
CA LEU A 103 -1.82 20.01 -3.83
C LEU A 103 -2.54 20.67 -2.66
N ASP A 104 -3.84 20.89 -2.81
CA ASP A 104 -4.67 21.32 -1.70
C ASP A 104 -4.69 20.23 -0.63
N SER A 105 -4.40 20.61 0.62
CA SER A 105 -4.55 19.70 1.75
C SER A 105 -6.02 19.33 1.91
N PHE A 106 -6.34 18.05 1.86
CA PHE A 106 -7.66 17.56 2.22
C PHE A 106 -7.58 16.79 3.54
N ASP A 107 -8.48 17.12 4.47
CA ASP A 107 -8.60 16.38 5.72
C ASP A 107 -9.49 15.16 5.50
N LEU A 108 -8.89 13.97 5.52
CA LEU A 108 -9.64 12.72 5.52
C LEU A 108 -10.32 12.52 6.88
N LYS A 109 -11.58 12.95 6.98
CA LYS A 109 -12.40 12.73 8.18
C LYS A 109 -12.70 11.24 8.32
N LYS A 110 -12.21 10.62 9.41
CA LYS A 110 -12.54 9.23 9.79
C LYS A 110 -13.98 9.06 10.30
N HIS A 111 -14.64 10.17 10.61
CA HIS A 111 -15.99 10.21 11.14
C HIS A 111 -16.73 11.46 10.68
N ASN A 112 -18.05 11.40 10.69
CA ASN A 112 -18.92 12.55 10.37
C ASN A 112 -19.30 13.38 11.61
N LEU A 113 -18.58 13.21 12.73
CA LEU A 113 -18.81 14.02 13.93
C LEU A 113 -18.40 15.46 13.69
N THR A 114 -19.26 16.38 14.13
CA THR A 114 -19.05 17.83 14.01
C THR A 114 -18.06 18.37 15.06
N GLY A 115 -17.71 17.55 16.06
CA GLY A 115 -16.86 17.95 17.19
C GLY A 115 -17.64 18.65 18.30
N ARG A 116 -18.96 18.79 18.14
CA ARG A 116 -19.87 19.35 19.14
C ARG A 116 -20.72 18.21 19.70
N LEU A 117 -20.34 17.74 20.89
CA LEU A 117 -20.99 16.60 21.55
C LEU A 117 -22.52 16.75 21.61
N SER A 118 -23.04 17.95 21.89
CA SER A 118 -24.47 18.22 22.00
C SER A 118 -25.26 18.01 20.70
N ILE A 119 -24.62 18.19 19.54
CA ILE A 119 -25.21 17.97 18.21
C ILE A 119 -25.01 16.51 17.82
N ASP A 120 -23.80 15.99 18.01
CA ASP A 120 -23.43 14.63 17.65
C ASP A 120 -24.21 13.57 18.45
N LEU A 121 -24.55 13.85 19.72
CA LEU A 121 -25.36 12.93 20.54
C LEU A 121 -26.77 12.72 19.98
N LYS A 122 -27.32 13.73 19.29
CA LYS A 122 -28.68 13.70 18.73
C LYS A 122 -28.75 12.88 17.45
N SER A 123 -27.66 12.80 16.69
CA SER A 123 -27.58 12.02 15.45
C SER A 123 -27.27 10.54 15.67
N VAL A 124 -26.97 10.13 16.90
CA VAL A 124 -26.77 8.71 17.25
C VAL A 124 -28.09 7.94 17.11
N PRO A 125 -28.18 6.92 16.24
CA PRO A 125 -29.40 6.14 16.09
C PRO A 125 -29.68 5.35 17.37
N LYS A 126 -30.82 5.61 18.00
CA LYS A 126 -31.27 4.83 19.16
C LYS A 126 -31.72 3.44 18.69
N ARG A 127 -31.03 2.39 19.11
CA ARG A 127 -31.44 1.03 18.77
C ARG A 127 -32.75 0.68 19.49
N LYS A 128 -33.80 0.45 18.71
CA LYS A 128 -35.16 0.14 19.17
C LYS A 128 -35.21 -1.08 20.11
N LYS A 129 -34.32 -2.05 19.94
CA LYS A 129 -34.23 -3.24 20.80
C LYS A 129 -33.81 -2.89 22.23
N ASP A 130 -32.87 -1.97 22.39
CA ASP A 130 -32.35 -1.58 23.71
C ASP A 130 -33.38 -0.72 24.46
N SER A 131 -34.16 0.10 23.75
CA SER A 131 -35.27 0.84 24.36
C SER A 131 -36.40 -0.08 24.81
N ILE A 132 -36.71 -1.13 24.04
CA ILE A 132 -37.74 -2.12 24.42
C ILE A 132 -37.28 -2.92 25.63
N LEU A 133 -36.03 -3.41 25.64
CA LEU A 133 -35.48 -4.14 26.78
C LEU A 133 -35.49 -3.31 28.07
N LYS A 134 -35.15 -2.02 27.98
CA LYS A 134 -35.22 -1.10 29.13
C LYS A 134 -36.65 -0.92 29.64
N LEU A 135 -37.63 -0.86 28.74
CA LEU A 135 -39.05 -0.75 29.11
C LEU A 135 -39.57 -2.04 29.75
N THR A 136 -39.21 -3.21 29.20
CA THR A 136 -39.63 -4.51 29.73
C THR A 136 -38.98 -4.86 31.06
N MET A 137 -37.77 -4.35 31.33
CA MET A 137 -37.05 -4.57 32.60
C MET A 137 -37.29 -3.46 33.63
N ASP A 138 -38.29 -2.60 33.43
CA ASP A 138 -38.66 -1.58 34.42
C ASP A 138 -39.52 -2.19 35.54
N PHE A 139 -38.88 -2.46 36.68
CA PHE A 139 -39.52 -3.00 37.88
C PHE A 139 -39.80 -1.93 38.94
N SER A 140 -39.74 -0.64 38.59
CA SER A 140 -39.97 0.48 39.53
C SER A 140 -41.32 0.41 40.26
N ASN A 141 -42.33 -0.19 39.63
CA ASN A 141 -43.68 -0.33 40.20
C ASN A 141 -43.92 -1.68 40.91
N ILE A 142 -42.90 -2.51 41.12
CA ILE A 142 -43.04 -3.79 41.81
C ILE A 142 -42.69 -3.63 43.30
N ASN A 143 -43.61 -4.06 44.16
CA ASN A 143 -43.38 -4.10 45.61
C ASN A 143 -42.73 -5.43 46.00
N PHE A 144 -41.41 -5.41 46.18
CA PHE A 144 -40.62 -6.59 46.56
C PHE A 144 -40.79 -7.03 48.02
N ASN A 145 -41.53 -6.28 48.85
CA ASN A 145 -41.75 -6.63 50.25
C ASN A 145 -42.85 -7.68 50.45
N HIS A 146 -43.64 -7.98 49.41
CA HIS A 146 -44.64 -9.05 49.45
C HIS A 146 -43.99 -10.38 49.08
N ILE A 147 -43.84 -11.27 50.05
CA ILE A 147 -43.28 -12.60 49.84
C ILE A 147 -44.35 -13.48 49.18
N ASP A 148 -44.13 -13.89 47.93
CA ASP A 148 -44.98 -14.91 47.30
C ASP A 148 -44.66 -16.28 47.90
N ILE A 149 -45.64 -16.84 48.60
CA ILE A 149 -45.55 -18.16 49.26
C ILE A 149 -45.94 -19.32 48.33
N ARG A 150 -46.26 -19.05 47.06
CA ARG A 150 -46.57 -20.09 46.08
C ARG A 150 -45.32 -20.90 45.73
N ILE A 151 -45.42 -22.23 45.87
CA ILE A 151 -44.37 -23.17 45.49
C ILE A 151 -44.40 -23.33 43.96
N ASP A 152 -43.55 -22.58 43.27
CA ASP A 152 -43.41 -22.63 41.83
C ASP A 152 -42.50 -23.79 41.37
N GLU A 153 -42.54 -24.12 40.07
CA GLU A 153 -41.68 -25.13 39.43
C GLU A 153 -40.20 -24.91 39.72
N ASN A 154 -39.73 -23.67 39.76
CA ASN A 154 -38.35 -23.35 40.14
C ASN A 154 -38.04 -23.72 41.59
N VAL A 155 -39.00 -23.57 42.51
CA VAL A 155 -38.86 -23.99 43.91
C VAL A 155 -38.82 -25.52 44.00
N ARG A 156 -39.67 -26.21 43.24
CA ARG A 156 -39.66 -27.69 43.14
C ARG A 156 -38.40 -28.25 42.49
N ALA A 157 -37.80 -27.50 41.56
CA ALA A 157 -36.57 -27.86 40.88
C ALA A 157 -35.31 -27.57 41.72
N THR A 158 -35.45 -26.94 42.90
CA THR A 158 -34.31 -26.80 43.80
C THR A 158 -33.82 -28.17 44.25
N PRO A 159 -32.49 -28.42 44.23
CA PRO A 159 -31.96 -29.72 44.60
C PRO A 159 -32.30 -30.02 46.07
N PRO A 160 -32.65 -31.28 46.41
CA PRO A 160 -32.90 -31.65 47.79
C PRO A 160 -31.65 -31.36 48.62
N LYS A 161 -31.82 -30.66 49.74
CA LYS A 161 -30.72 -30.38 50.66
C LYS A 161 -30.24 -31.69 51.29
N VAL A 162 -29.16 -32.27 50.74
CA VAL A 162 -28.52 -33.46 51.31
C VAL A 162 -27.73 -33.03 52.54
N ARG A 163 -28.16 -33.44 53.73
CA ARG A 163 -27.38 -33.29 54.96
C ARG A 163 -26.27 -34.36 54.96
N VAL A 164 -25.03 -33.95 54.80
CA VAL A 164 -23.85 -34.81 54.89
C VAL A 164 -23.32 -34.84 56.32
N ASP A 165 -24.12 -35.39 57.23
CA ASP A 165 -23.64 -35.69 58.59
C ASP A 165 -23.22 -37.17 58.64
N PRO A 166 -21.92 -37.50 58.85
CA PRO A 166 -21.42 -38.88 58.75
C PRO A 166 -22.08 -39.86 59.72
N ASN A 167 -22.65 -39.36 60.82
CA ASN A 167 -23.21 -40.18 61.89
C ASN A 167 -24.72 -40.43 61.77
N THR A 168 -25.39 -39.94 60.72
CA THR A 168 -26.82 -40.22 60.51
C THR A 168 -27.08 -40.77 59.11
N LYS A 169 -27.07 -42.11 59.03
CA LYS A 169 -27.82 -42.96 58.09
C LYS A 169 -27.44 -42.88 56.61
N PHE A 170 -26.49 -43.74 56.23
CA PHE A 170 -26.24 -44.20 54.87
C PHE A 170 -27.26 -45.29 54.49
N GLU A 171 -28.33 -44.93 53.77
CA GLU A 171 -29.23 -45.89 53.11
C GLU A 171 -28.86 -46.06 51.63
N GLY A 172 -28.10 -47.13 51.35
CA GLY A 172 -28.25 -48.00 50.18
C GLY A 172 -28.22 -47.41 48.77
N PHE A 173 -27.02 -47.29 48.17
CA PHE A 173 -26.83 -47.56 46.74
C PHE A 173 -25.38 -48.00 46.46
N ASN A 174 -25.19 -49.21 45.95
CA ASN A 174 -23.89 -49.91 45.89
C ASN A 174 -23.07 -49.46 44.66
N PHE A 175 -22.16 -48.49 44.87
CA PHE A 175 -21.30 -47.88 43.85
C PHE A 175 -20.31 -48.87 43.20
N MET A 176 -20.12 -50.06 43.79
CA MET A 176 -19.17 -51.08 43.32
C MET A 176 -19.62 -51.77 42.01
N ALA A 177 -20.91 -51.76 41.68
CA ALA A 177 -21.44 -52.40 40.46
C ALA A 177 -21.21 -51.58 39.17
N LEU A 178 -20.96 -50.26 39.30
CA LEU A 178 -20.79 -49.35 38.15
C LEU A 178 -19.39 -49.42 37.50
N PHE A 179 -18.39 -49.98 38.18
CA PHE A 179 -17.01 -50.01 37.67
C PHE A 179 -16.68 -51.20 36.76
N SER A 180 -17.58 -52.18 36.57
CA SER A 180 -17.29 -53.35 35.72
C SER A 180 -17.51 -53.14 34.22
N SER A 181 -18.17 -52.06 33.80
CA SER A 181 -18.57 -51.81 32.40
C SER A 181 -17.60 -50.91 31.61
N ILE A 182 -16.48 -50.48 32.18
CA ILE A 182 -15.46 -49.68 31.47
C ILE A 182 -14.33 -50.60 30.98
N LYS A 183 -14.62 -51.37 29.94
CA LYS A 183 -13.59 -52.00 29.08
C LYS A 183 -14.00 -51.81 27.62
N SER A 184 -13.06 -51.29 26.83
CA SER A 184 -13.08 -51.08 25.37
C SER A 184 -13.47 -49.68 24.82
N LYS A 185 -12.52 -48.74 24.87
CA LYS A 185 -12.22 -47.80 23.75
C LYS A 185 -10.94 -47.02 24.03
N ARG A 186 -9.79 -47.63 23.70
CA ARG A 186 -8.50 -46.93 23.61
C ARG A 186 -7.87 -47.22 22.26
N SER A 187 -8.43 -46.61 21.22
CA SER A 187 -7.74 -46.40 19.94
C SER A 187 -8.15 -45.03 19.41
N ARG A 188 -7.20 -44.30 18.82
CA ARG A 188 -7.24 -42.90 18.30
C ARG A 188 -6.51 -41.82 19.13
N ILE A 189 -5.28 -42.09 19.59
CA ILE A 189 -4.35 -41.01 19.97
C ILE A 189 -3.00 -41.09 19.21
N ASN A 190 -2.70 -42.16 18.47
CA ASN A 190 -1.40 -42.35 17.83
C ASN A 190 -1.47 -42.46 16.29
N LYS A 191 -2.01 -41.46 15.59
CA LYS A 191 -1.97 -41.41 14.11
C LYS A 191 -1.39 -40.12 13.51
N GLU A 192 -0.80 -39.25 14.32
CA GLU A 192 -0.22 -37.97 13.86
C GLU A 192 1.31 -37.91 13.94
N LYS A 193 2.00 -39.01 14.31
CA LYS A 193 3.47 -39.02 14.48
C LYS A 193 4.30 -39.57 13.30
N LYS A 194 3.75 -39.63 12.10
CA LYS A 194 4.43 -40.06 10.85
C LYS A 194 3.71 -39.38 9.69
N LEU A 195 4.27 -38.53 8.83
CA LEU A 195 5.62 -38.47 8.27
C LEU A 195 5.90 -37.01 7.87
N TYR A 196 7.09 -36.50 8.16
CA TYR A 196 7.61 -35.29 7.52
C TYR A 196 7.80 -35.60 6.03
N ASN A 197 7.25 -34.81 5.12
CA ASN A 197 7.52 -34.95 3.68
C ASN A 197 8.99 -34.60 3.42
N THR A 198 9.86 -35.62 3.40
CA THR A 198 11.30 -35.49 3.10
C THR A 198 11.55 -34.83 1.75
N ASN A 199 10.60 -34.96 0.82
CA ASN A 199 10.68 -34.40 -0.53
C ASN A 199 10.66 -32.86 -0.50
N PHE A 200 9.87 -32.25 0.37
CA PHE A 200 9.78 -30.80 0.49
C PHE A 200 11.07 -30.21 1.09
N GLN A 201 11.63 -30.87 2.11
CA GLN A 201 12.87 -30.44 2.76
C GLN A 201 14.06 -30.43 1.80
N LYS A 202 14.12 -31.42 0.90
CA LYS A 202 15.15 -31.50 -0.16
C LYS A 202 14.93 -30.44 -1.23
N LYS A 203 13.70 -30.29 -1.75
CA LYS A 203 13.38 -29.26 -2.76
C LYS A 203 13.68 -27.83 -2.30
N ILE A 204 13.33 -27.49 -1.06
CA ILE A 204 13.67 -26.19 -0.50
C ILE A 204 15.19 -26.00 -0.35
N MET A 205 15.91 -27.06 0.01
CA MET A 205 17.37 -26.99 0.08
C MET A 205 18.00 -26.78 -1.30
N ASP A 206 17.48 -27.46 -2.32
CA ASP A 206 17.98 -27.37 -3.69
C ASP A 206 17.68 -25.99 -4.32
N GLU A 207 16.51 -25.38 -4.04
CA GLU A 207 16.12 -24.08 -4.61
C GLU A 207 16.74 -22.87 -3.90
N LEU A 208 16.76 -22.85 -2.56
CA LEU A 208 17.34 -21.73 -1.79
C LEU A 208 18.87 -21.85 -1.63
N GLY A 209 19.39 -23.07 -1.73
CA GLY A 209 20.81 -23.39 -1.58
C GLY A 209 21.28 -23.42 -0.13
N GLU A 210 22.31 -24.24 0.13
CA GLU A 210 22.92 -24.39 1.46
C GLU A 210 23.46 -23.07 2.02
N ALA A 211 23.98 -22.20 1.15
CA ALA A 211 24.53 -20.90 1.53
C ALA A 211 23.47 -20.01 2.21
N TYR A 212 22.21 -20.08 1.77
CA TYR A 212 21.14 -19.26 2.34
C TYR A 212 20.86 -19.64 3.80
N PHE A 213 20.75 -20.94 4.10
CA PHE A 213 20.47 -21.42 5.45
C PHE A 213 21.66 -21.27 6.41
N PHE A 214 22.87 -21.58 5.95
CA PHE A 214 24.05 -21.62 6.82
C PHE A 214 24.77 -20.27 6.92
N LYS A 215 24.83 -19.49 5.84
CA LYS A 215 25.57 -18.21 5.80
C LYS A 215 24.67 -17.02 6.12
N ASN A 216 23.49 -16.95 5.51
CA ASN A 216 22.59 -15.80 5.69
C ASN A 216 21.76 -15.94 6.97
N LEU A 217 21.05 -17.07 7.11
CA LEU A 217 20.20 -17.34 8.28
C LEU A 217 20.98 -17.82 9.50
N LYS A 218 22.27 -18.15 9.36
CA LYS A 218 23.17 -18.61 10.44
C LYS A 218 22.64 -19.81 11.24
N ILE A 219 21.87 -20.70 10.61
CA ILE A 219 21.31 -21.88 11.29
C ILE A 219 22.42 -22.95 11.41
N PRO A 220 22.66 -23.56 12.58
CA PRO A 220 23.61 -24.68 12.69
C PRO A 220 23.16 -25.86 11.83
N LYS A 221 24.10 -26.53 11.13
CA LYS A 221 23.83 -27.68 10.24
C LYS A 221 23.01 -28.77 10.95
N ASP A 222 23.37 -29.07 12.20
CA ASP A 222 22.71 -30.09 13.01
C ASP A 222 21.28 -29.74 13.42
N LYS A 223 20.90 -28.45 13.34
CA LYS A 223 19.57 -27.94 13.74
C LYS A 223 18.67 -27.61 12.55
N TYR A 224 19.11 -27.84 11.31
CA TYR A 224 18.34 -27.53 10.11
C TYR A 224 16.94 -28.18 10.11
N GLN A 225 16.85 -29.48 10.41
CA GLN A 225 15.58 -30.20 10.47
C GLN A 225 14.65 -29.65 11.58
N HIS A 226 15.21 -29.28 12.72
CA HIS A 226 14.47 -28.69 13.82
C HIS A 226 13.93 -27.30 13.48
N PHE A 227 14.71 -26.49 12.75
CA PHE A 227 14.28 -25.18 12.28
C PHE A 227 13.11 -25.30 11.29
N LEU A 228 13.19 -26.21 10.31
CA LEU A 228 12.08 -26.41 9.38
C LEU A 228 10.80 -26.85 10.10
N ALA A 229 10.91 -27.76 11.08
CA ALA A 229 9.77 -28.17 11.89
C ALA A 229 9.18 -26.99 12.70
N TYR A 230 10.04 -26.13 13.27
CA TYR A 230 9.63 -24.91 13.97
C TYR A 230 8.87 -23.94 13.06
N CYS A 231 9.27 -23.88 11.78
CA CYS A 231 8.65 -23.01 10.81
C CYS A 231 7.24 -23.44 10.36
N ASN A 232 6.69 -24.52 10.93
CA ASN A 232 5.40 -25.10 10.58
C ASN A 232 5.36 -25.56 9.11
N LEU A 233 6.00 -26.70 8.86
CA LEU A 233 6.16 -27.32 7.54
C LEU A 233 4.87 -27.33 6.70
N LEU A 234 3.71 -27.58 7.33
CA LEU A 234 2.43 -27.68 6.63
C LEU A 234 1.93 -26.37 6.04
N GLU A 235 2.27 -25.23 6.64
CA GLU A 235 1.90 -23.90 6.12
C GLU A 235 2.83 -23.50 4.98
N ILE A 236 4.14 -23.70 5.16
CA ILE A 236 5.15 -23.32 4.16
C ILE A 236 5.05 -24.22 2.93
N GLU A 237 4.76 -25.50 3.10
CA GLU A 237 4.55 -26.44 1.99
C GLU A 237 3.41 -25.99 1.07
N LYS A 238 2.29 -25.51 1.64
CA LYS A 238 1.18 -24.95 0.86
C LYS A 238 1.58 -23.69 0.10
N LEU A 239 2.29 -22.77 0.75
CA LEU A 239 2.73 -21.51 0.14
C LEU A 239 3.70 -21.74 -1.01
N TYR A 240 4.60 -22.71 -0.84
CA TYR A 240 5.57 -23.11 -1.85
C TYR A 240 4.90 -23.75 -3.09
N TYR A 241 3.99 -24.71 -2.91
CA TYR A 241 3.27 -25.30 -4.04
C TYR A 241 2.34 -24.32 -4.77
N ASN A 242 1.90 -23.26 -4.09
CA ASN A 242 1.14 -22.17 -4.69
C ASN A 242 2.01 -21.15 -5.46
N GLY A 243 3.33 -21.39 -5.59
CA GLY A 243 4.25 -20.53 -6.34
C GLY A 243 4.65 -19.23 -5.62
N ARG A 244 4.34 -19.09 -4.32
CA ARG A 244 4.61 -17.86 -3.55
C ARG A 244 5.93 -17.96 -2.79
N LEU A 245 7.03 -18.10 -3.54
CA LEU A 245 8.37 -18.30 -2.99
C LEU A 245 8.86 -17.12 -2.12
N LEU A 246 8.55 -15.88 -2.49
CA LEU A 246 8.96 -14.68 -1.74
C LEU A 246 8.33 -14.63 -0.34
N GLU A 247 7.05 -15.04 -0.22
CA GLU A 247 6.37 -15.12 1.08
C GLU A 247 7.01 -16.19 1.97
N VAL A 248 7.41 -17.33 1.37
CA VAL A 248 8.15 -18.38 2.07
C VAL A 248 9.48 -17.84 2.62
N ILE A 249 10.23 -17.09 1.81
CA ILE A 249 11.50 -16.47 2.21
C ILE A 249 11.30 -15.53 3.39
N GLN A 250 10.32 -14.63 3.33
CA GLN A 250 10.01 -13.69 4.43
C GLN A 250 9.67 -14.42 5.73
N ILE A 251 8.82 -15.46 5.66
CA ILE A 251 8.45 -16.26 6.83
C ILE A 251 9.68 -16.96 7.41
N LEU A 252 10.59 -17.47 6.57
CA LEU A 252 11.82 -18.11 7.03
C LEU A 252 12.76 -17.10 7.70
N GLU A 253 12.89 -15.88 7.18
CA GLU A 253 13.69 -14.82 7.78
C GLU A 253 13.13 -14.41 9.15
N ASP A 254 11.84 -14.12 9.25
CA ASP A 254 11.19 -13.73 10.51
C ASP A 254 11.28 -14.83 11.58
N LYS A 255 11.03 -16.08 11.17
CA LYS A 255 11.12 -17.22 12.09
C LYS A 255 12.56 -17.54 12.47
N SER A 256 13.56 -17.22 11.65
CA SER A 256 14.97 -17.42 12.00
C SER A 256 15.40 -16.57 13.19
N ILE A 257 14.98 -15.30 13.23
CA ILE A 257 15.26 -14.37 14.33
C ILE A 257 14.65 -14.91 15.62
N THR A 258 13.40 -15.35 15.55
CA THR A 258 12.67 -15.93 16.69
C THR A 258 13.28 -17.25 17.15
N TYR A 259 13.73 -18.09 16.22
CA TYR A 259 14.36 -19.37 16.50
C TYR A 259 15.72 -19.20 17.20
N HIS A 260 16.56 -18.26 16.73
CA HIS A 260 17.83 -17.92 17.38
C HIS A 260 17.64 -17.42 18.82
N LYS A 261 16.59 -16.61 19.05
CA LYS A 261 16.20 -16.19 20.40
C LYS A 261 15.78 -17.37 21.28
N SER A 262 15.11 -18.38 20.71
CA SER A 262 14.71 -19.59 21.44
C SER A 262 15.89 -20.49 21.81
N ILE A 263 16.92 -20.57 20.95
CA ILE A 263 18.15 -21.34 21.22
C ILE A 263 18.95 -20.69 22.35
N ARG A 264 19.24 -19.37 22.27
CA ARG A 264 20.02 -18.66 23.31
C ARG A 264 19.40 -18.76 24.70
N LYS A 265 18.06 -18.85 24.78
CA LYS A 265 17.33 -18.95 26.06
C LYS A 265 17.39 -20.36 26.67
N LYS A 266 17.66 -21.39 25.86
CA LYS A 266 17.72 -22.79 26.30
C LYS A 266 19.10 -23.19 26.80
N ASP A 267 20.15 -22.51 26.33
CA ASP A 267 21.55 -22.73 26.76
C ASP A 267 21.91 -21.94 28.05
N SER A 268 20.98 -21.12 28.57
CA SER A 268 21.12 -20.30 29.79
C SER A 268 20.50 -20.96 31.04
N LYS A 269 20.11 -22.23 30.95
CA LYS A 269 19.44 -22.99 32.01
C LYS A 269 20.10 -24.35 32.15
#